data_AF-A0A6V8EX86-F1
#
_entry.id   AF-A0A6V8EX86-F1
#
_cell.length_a   1.000
_cell.length_b   1.000
_cell.length_c   1.000
_cell.angle_alpha   90.00
_cell.angle_beta   90.00
_cell.angle_gamma   90.00
#
_symmetry.space_group_name_H-M   'P 1'
#
loop_
_entity.id
_entity.type
_entity.pdbx_description
1 polymer ?
#
loop_
_entity_poly.entity_id
_entity_poly.type
_entity_poly.pdbx_seq_one_letter_code
_entity_poly.pdbx_strand_id
1 'polypeptide(L)' 'MGKGIVLGRFQPFHNGHAYLVEQALARYEKVTIAVGSAQDEWTVDNPFSFAERKDMIQRWVNTN' A
#
# COMPACT_ATOMS: atom_id res chain seq x y z
N MET A 1 0.82 -20.22 -9.56
CA MET A 1 1.29 -18.81 -9.66
C MET A 1 1.96 -18.46 -8.34
N GLY A 2 2.91 -17.51 -8.30
CA GLY A 2 3.68 -17.20 -7.08
C GLY A 2 2.98 -16.24 -6.11
N LYS A 3 3.63 -15.93 -4.99
CA LYS A 3 3.25 -14.82 -4.10
C LYS A 3 4.04 -13.56 -4.49
N GLY A 4 3.36 -12.43 -4.60
CA GLY A 4 3.95 -11.12 -4.87
C GLY A 4 3.94 -10.22 -3.64
N ILE A 5 4.87 -9.26 -3.57
CA ILE A 5 4.90 -8.23 -2.52
C ILE A 5 4.98 -6.87 -3.20
N VAL A 6 4.15 -5.93 -2.75
CA VAL A 6 4.24 -4.51 -3.07
C VAL A 6 4.65 -3.77 -1.80
N LEU A 7 5.89 -3.26 -1.79
CA LEU A 7 6.47 -2.53 -0.66
C LEU A 7 6.41 -1.03 -0.93
N GLY A 8 5.92 -0.25 0.02
CA GLY A 8 5.90 1.21 -0.08
C GLY A 8 5.67 1.89 1.26
N ARG A 9 5.99 3.18 1.34
CA ARG A 9 5.68 4.01 2.53
C ARG A 9 4.21 4.43 2.53
N PHE A 10 3.62 4.62 1.35
CA PHE A 10 2.23 5.01 1.15
C PHE A 10 1.85 6.30 1.92
N GLN A 11 2.66 7.35 1.76
CA GLN A 11 2.52 8.65 2.44
C GLN A 11 2.10 9.77 1.45
N PRO A 12 0.85 9.84 0.95
CA PRO A 12 -0.28 8.93 1.14
C PRO A 12 -0.31 7.79 0.09
N PHE A 13 -1.34 6.93 0.15
CA PHE A 13 -1.67 6.04 -0.96
C PHE A 13 -2.21 6.86 -2.15
N HIS A 14 -1.80 6.53 -3.39
CA HIS A 14 -2.12 7.31 -4.60
C HIS A 14 -2.15 6.40 -5.83
N ASN A 15 -2.59 6.92 -7.00
CA ASN A 15 -2.82 6.11 -8.20
C ASN A 15 -1.59 5.33 -8.70
N GLY A 16 -0.39 5.88 -8.55
CA GLY A 16 0.85 5.13 -8.86
C GLY A 16 1.01 3.85 -8.02
N HIS A 17 0.61 3.88 -6.74
CA HIS A 17 0.64 2.70 -5.87
C HIS A 17 -0.45 1.70 -6.27
N ALA A 18 -1.66 2.17 -6.57
CA ALA A 18 -2.76 1.33 -7.07
C ALA A 18 -2.36 0.56 -8.33
N TYR A 19 -1.77 1.26 -9.30
CA TYR A 19 -1.24 0.65 -10.52
C TYR A 19 -0.25 -0.48 -10.22
N LEU A 20 0.70 -0.28 -9.28
CA LEU A 20 1.65 -1.34 -8.91
C LEU A 20 0.96 -2.56 -8.30
N VAL A 21 -0.08 -2.36 -7.49
CA VAL A 21 -0.86 -3.47 -6.90
C VAL A 21 -1.62 -4.22 -7.98
N GLU A 22 -2.29 -3.54 -8.91
CA GLU A 22 -2.98 -4.15 -10.06
C GLU A 22 -2.01 -4.96 -10.94
N GLN A 23 -0.83 -4.39 -11.24
CA GLN A 23 0.21 -5.10 -12.00
C GLN A 23 0.72 -6.34 -11.28
N ALA A 24 0.81 -6.31 -9.95
CA ALA A 24 1.16 -7.48 -9.15
C ALA A 24 0.05 -8.53 -9.17
N LEU A 25 -1.21 -8.14 -9.00
CA LEU A 25 -2.37 -9.05 -9.05
C LEU A 25 -2.53 -9.74 -10.41
N ALA A 26 -2.13 -9.08 -11.50
CA ALA A 26 -2.12 -9.69 -12.83
C ALA A 26 -1.07 -10.81 -12.99
N ARG A 27 -0.05 -10.87 -12.12
CA ARG A 27 1.10 -11.79 -12.24
C ARG A 27 1.15 -12.84 -11.13
N TYR A 28 0.56 -12.54 -9.98
CA TYR A 28 0.67 -13.34 -8.76
C TYR A 28 -0.71 -13.71 -8.23
N GLU A 29 -0.83 -14.92 -7.68
CA GLU A 29 -2.09 -15.43 -7.11
C GLU A 29 -2.45 -14.73 -5.80
N LYS A 30 -1.42 -14.30 -5.06
CA LYS A 30 -1.56 -13.60 -3.79
C LYS A 30 -0.56 -12.46 -3.74
N VAL A 31 -1.05 -11.26 -3.46
CA VAL A 31 -0.23 -10.07 -3.28
C VAL A 31 -0.31 -9.61 -1.84
N THR A 32 0.85 -9.36 -1.22
CA THR A 32 0.95 -8.73 0.09
C THR A 32 1.39 -7.28 -0.09
N ILE A 33 0.62 -6.34 0.46
CA ILE A 33 1.03 -4.93 0.55
C ILE A 33 1.78 -4.74 1.87
N ALA A 34 3.07 -4.43 1.79
CA ALA A 34 3.93 -4.21 2.95
C ALA A 34 4.13 -2.70 3.16
N VAL A 35 3.66 -2.18 4.30
CA VAL A 35 3.79 -0.76 4.66
C VAL A 35 5.13 -0.53 5.37
N GLY A 36 6.06 0.17 4.70
CA GLY A 36 7.36 0.56 5.25
C GLY A 36 7.26 1.78 6.16
N SER A 37 8.29 2.00 7.00
CA SER A 37 8.33 3.08 8.00
C SER A 37 7.04 3.14 8.83
N ALA A 38 6.55 1.98 9.26
CA ALA A 38 5.27 1.88 9.98
C ALA A 38 5.34 2.54 11.37
N GLN A 39 6.53 2.62 11.96
CA GLN A 39 6.80 3.26 13.25
C GLN A 39 6.92 4.79 13.18
N ASP A 40 7.07 5.38 11.98
CA ASP A 40 7.21 6.82 11.81
C ASP A 40 5.85 7.43 11.43
N GLU A 41 5.41 8.46 12.16
CA GLU A 41 4.14 9.17 11.94
C GLU A 41 4.25 10.65 12.33
N TRP A 42 3.35 11.47 11.78
CA TRP A 42 3.24 12.92 12.01
C TRP A 42 4.55 13.72 11.85
N THR A 43 5.33 13.38 10.82
CA THR A 43 6.50 14.15 10.37
C THR A 43 6.25 14.70 8.96
N VAL A 44 7.09 15.65 8.51
CA VAL A 44 7.01 16.17 7.13
C VAL A 44 7.12 15.05 6.11
N ASP A 45 8.05 14.11 6.34
CA ASP A 45 8.24 12.99 5.43
C ASP A 45 7.19 11.89 5.63
N ASN A 46 6.80 11.58 6.88
CA ASN A 46 5.79 10.58 7.23
C ASN A 46 4.56 11.24 7.88
N PRO A 47 3.71 11.94 7.10
CA PRO A 47 2.58 12.68 7.66
C PRO A 47 1.47 11.79 8.23
N PHE A 48 1.33 10.55 7.76
CA PHE A 48 0.26 9.62 8.15
C PHE A 48 0.78 8.46 8.99
N SER A 49 0.01 8.11 10.02
CA SER A 49 0.18 6.91 10.85
C SER A 49 0.03 5.63 10.01
N PHE A 50 0.47 4.50 10.56
CA PHE A 50 0.20 3.20 9.93
C PHE A 50 -1.31 2.93 9.77
N ALA A 51 -2.12 3.31 10.76
CA ALA A 51 -3.55 3.09 10.75
C ALA A 51 -4.25 3.88 9.63
N GLU A 52 -3.89 5.15 9.44
CA GLU A 52 -4.43 5.99 8.37
C GLU A 52 -4.03 5.46 6.99
N ARG A 53 -2.76 5.06 6.81
CA ARG A 53 -2.28 4.48 5.55
C ARG A 53 -2.98 3.17 5.23
N LYS A 54 -3.19 2.32 6.24
CA LYS A 54 -3.96 1.08 6.11
C LYS A 54 -5.41 1.38 5.73
N ASP A 55 -6.05 2.39 6.32
CA ASP A 55 -7.42 2.79 5.97
C ASP A 55 -7.50 3.27 4.51
N MET A 56 -6.56 4.10 4.05
CA MET A 56 -6.49 4.55 2.66
C MET A 56 -6.39 3.36 1.69
N ILE A 57 -5.50 2.41 1.97
CA ILE A 57 -5.33 1.19 1.16
C ILE A 57 -6.61 0.35 1.19
N GLN A 58 -7.19 0.14 2.38
CA GLN A 58 -8.39 -0.70 2.54
C GLN A 58 -9.61 -0.11 1.83
N ARG A 59 -9.78 1.21 1.87
CA ARG A 59 -10.83 1.90 1.12
C ARG A 59 -10.66 1.68 -0.38
N TRP A 60 -9.45 1.81 -0.90
CA TRP A 60 -9.18 1.51 -2.30
C TRP A 60 -9.48 0.05 -2.65
N VAL A 61 -9.06 -0.91 -1.82
CA VAL A 61 -9.37 -2.35 -2.03
C VAL A 61 -10.87 -2.61 -2.01
N ASN A 62 -11.64 -1.92 -1.17
CA ASN A 62 -13.09 -2.14 -1.08
C ASN A 62 -13.87 -1.56 -2.27
N THR A 63 -13.24 -0.72 -3.10
CA THR A 63 -13.87 -0.04 -4.24
C THR A 63 -13.41 -0.58 -5.60
N ASN A 64 -12.51 -1.56 -5.64
CA ASN A 64 -11.90 -2.12 -6.86
C ASN A 64 -11.86 -3.65 -6.78
#